data_AF-A0A3B0XNX1-F1
#
_entry.id   AF-A0A3B0XNX1-F1
#
_cell.length_a   1.000
_cell.length_b   1.000
_cell.length_c   1.000
_cell.angle_alpha   90.00
_cell.angle_beta   90.00
_cell.angle_gamma   90.00
#
_symmetry.space_group_name_H-M   'P 1'
#
loop_
_entity.id
_entity.type
_entity.pdbx_description
1 polymer ?
#
loop_
_entity_poly.entity_id
_entity_poly.type
_entity_poly.pdbx_seq_one_letter_code
_entity_poly.pdbx_strand_id
1 'polypeptide(L)'
;MKDAQIEGLSEDGRFSLAYGAAHALALAAMRWHGYRSDNRYLVFQCLQHTIGLENVKWRVLDKCHKQRNLAEYEGHLEITPQLLVELIQVTQELHALVVALGPIK
;
A
#
# COMPACT_ATOMS: atom_id res chain seq x y z
N MET A 1 3.05 3.99 -9.74
CA MET A 1 4.10 4.47 -8.79
C MET A 1 4.72 5.79 -9.17
N LYS A 2 4.95 6.10 -10.45
CA LYS A 2 5.58 7.36 -10.88
C LYS A 2 4.78 8.60 -10.48
N ASP A 3 3.45 8.52 -10.53
CA ASP A 3 2.58 9.68 -10.28
C ASP A 3 2.69 10.22 -8.85
N ALA A 4 2.87 9.36 -7.84
CA ALA A 4 3.02 9.79 -6.45
C ALA A 4 4.34 10.54 -6.17
N GLN A 5 5.25 10.57 -7.15
CA GLN A 5 6.56 11.22 -7.06
C GLN A 5 6.66 12.48 -7.92
N ILE A 6 5.58 12.91 -8.57
CA ILE A 6 5.58 14.14 -9.37
C ILE A 6 5.78 15.35 -8.43
N GLU A 7 6.75 16.19 -8.78
CA GLU A 7 7.02 17.45 -8.08
C GLU A 7 5.81 18.40 -8.21
N GLY A 8 5.43 19.06 -7.10
CA GLY A 8 4.29 19.99 -7.06
C GLY A 8 2.94 19.37 -6.67
N LEU A 9 2.85 18.05 -6.49
CA LEU A 9 1.67 17.42 -5.86
C LEU A 9 1.62 17.71 -4.35
N SER A 10 0.39 17.92 -3.84
CA SER A 10 0.13 17.98 -2.40
C SER A 10 0.45 16.64 -1.73
N GLU A 11 0.74 16.68 -0.42
CA GLU A 11 1.00 15.47 0.37
C GLU A 11 -0.18 14.49 0.32
N ASP A 12 -1.41 15.01 0.41
CA ASP A 12 -2.66 14.24 0.28
C ASP A 12 -2.78 13.54 -1.08
N GLY A 13 -2.44 14.24 -2.17
CA GLY A 13 -2.45 13.67 -3.51
C GLY A 13 -1.44 12.55 -3.65
N ARG A 14 -0.21 12.77 -3.18
CA ARG A 14 0.86 11.76 -3.17
C ARG A 14 0.50 10.56 -2.33
N PHE A 15 -0.09 10.77 -1.15
CA PHE A 15 -0.58 9.72 -0.28
C PHE A 15 -1.66 8.89 -0.95
N SER A 16 -2.67 9.55 -1.54
CA SER A 16 -3.79 8.88 -2.19
C SER A 16 -3.32 7.98 -3.34
N LEU A 17 -2.38 8.47 -4.16
CA LEU A 17 -1.77 7.71 -5.24
C LEU A 17 -0.92 6.54 -4.74
N ALA A 18 -0.06 6.76 -3.75
CA ALA A 18 0.80 5.71 -3.20
C ALA A 18 -0.01 4.63 -2.47
N TYR A 19 -0.95 5.01 -1.61
CA TYR A 19 -1.83 4.10 -0.88
C TYR A 19 -2.74 3.30 -1.83
N GLY A 20 -3.32 3.97 -2.84
CA GLY A 20 -4.12 3.30 -3.86
C GLY A 20 -3.32 2.23 -4.61
N ALA A 21 -2.07 2.56 -4.99
CA ALA A 21 -1.16 1.61 -5.63
C ALA A 21 -0.80 0.44 -4.69
N ALA A 22 -0.48 0.70 -3.42
CA ALA A 22 -0.18 -0.33 -2.43
C ALA A 22 -1.32 -1.32 -2.28
N HIS A 23 -2.55 -0.83 -2.18
CA HIS A 23 -3.73 -1.68 -2.08
C HIS A 23 -3.95 -2.52 -3.35
N ALA A 24 -3.83 -1.93 -4.54
CA ALA A 24 -3.98 -2.66 -5.80
C ALA A 24 -2.92 -3.77 -5.96
N LEU A 25 -1.67 -3.48 -5.59
CA LEU A 25 -0.57 -4.44 -5.62
C LEU A 25 -0.77 -5.57 -4.60
N ALA A 26 -1.21 -5.25 -3.39
CA ALA A 26 -1.49 -6.25 -2.37
C ALA A 26 -2.61 -7.20 -2.82
N LEU A 27 -3.67 -6.67 -3.43
CA LEU A 27 -4.72 -7.50 -4.05
C LEU A 27 -4.20 -8.34 -5.20
N ALA A 28 -3.31 -7.80 -6.04
CA ALA A 28 -2.70 -8.55 -7.14
C ALA A 28 -1.87 -9.74 -6.61
N ALA A 29 -1.06 -9.52 -5.57
CA ALA A 29 -0.33 -10.59 -4.87
C ALA A 29 -1.27 -11.67 -4.37
N MET A 30 -2.33 -11.30 -3.63
CA MET A 30 -3.30 -12.26 -3.09
C MET A 30 -3.96 -13.09 -4.21
N ARG A 31 -4.37 -12.43 -5.30
CA ARG A 31 -5.01 -13.07 -6.44
C ARG A 31 -4.08 -14.00 -7.20
N TRP A 32 -2.80 -13.65 -7.32
CA TRP A 32 -1.79 -14.51 -7.94
C TRP A 32 -1.67 -15.86 -7.18
N HIS A 33 -1.78 -15.84 -5.86
CA HIS A 33 -1.81 -17.05 -5.02
C HIS A 33 -3.21 -17.71 -4.91
N GLY A 34 -4.20 -17.24 -5.66
CA GLY A 34 -5.56 -17.81 -5.66
C GLY A 34 -6.47 -17.33 -4.52
N TYR A 35 -6.03 -16.39 -3.69
CA TYR A 35 -6.84 -15.84 -2.60
C TYR A 35 -7.69 -14.64 -3.06
N ARG A 36 -8.89 -14.52 -2.50
CA ARG A 36 -9.80 -13.38 -2.70
C ARG A 36 -10.33 -12.90 -1.36
N SER A 37 -9.93 -11.70 -0.95
CA SER A 37 -10.41 -11.04 0.27
C SER A 37 -10.69 -9.58 -0.04
N ASP A 38 -11.80 -9.08 0.47
CA ASP A 38 -12.19 -7.68 0.37
C ASP A 38 -11.81 -6.88 1.63
N ASN A 39 -11.27 -7.55 2.65
CA ASN A 39 -10.83 -6.92 3.89
C ASN A 39 -9.39 -6.41 3.74
N ARG A 40 -9.24 -5.09 3.60
CA ARG A 40 -7.94 -4.41 3.40
C ARG A 40 -6.91 -4.71 4.48
N TYR A 41 -7.35 -4.81 5.74
CA TYR A 41 -6.47 -5.14 6.86
C TYR A 41 -5.88 -6.56 6.69
N LEU A 42 -6.73 -7.54 6.39
CA LEU A 42 -6.29 -8.92 6.15
C LEU A 42 -5.38 -9.02 4.94
N VAL A 43 -5.69 -8.29 3.86
CA VAL A 43 -4.88 -8.27 2.63
C VAL A 43 -3.44 -7.85 2.92
N PHE A 44 -3.20 -6.83 3.73
CA PHE A 44 -1.83 -6.41 4.08
C PHE A 44 -1.13 -7.41 5.00
N GLN A 45 -1.82 -7.95 6.02
CA GLN A 45 -1.24 -8.94 6.92
C GLN A 45 -0.78 -10.22 6.22
N CYS A 46 -1.52 -10.64 5.20
CA CYS A 46 -1.20 -11.83 4.43
C CYS A 46 0.06 -11.66 3.56
N LEU A 47 0.53 -10.44 3.28
CA LEU A 47 1.69 -10.20 2.41
C LEU A 47 2.98 -10.85 2.95
N GLN A 48 3.11 -10.99 4.27
CA GLN A 48 4.24 -11.70 4.86
C GLN A 48 4.24 -13.19 4.49
N HIS A 49 3.06 -13.79 4.29
CA HIS A 49 2.88 -15.21 4.04
C HIS A 49 2.80 -15.55 2.55
N THR A 50 2.41 -14.58 1.71
CA THR A 50 2.27 -14.79 0.26
C THR A 50 3.54 -14.40 -0.49
N ILE A 51 4.03 -13.18 -0.28
CA ILE A 51 5.14 -12.61 -1.05
C ILE A 51 6.36 -12.25 -0.18
N GLY A 52 6.35 -12.65 1.09
CA GLY A 52 7.48 -12.47 2.00
C GLY A 52 7.72 -11.04 2.46
N LEU A 53 6.72 -10.15 2.38
CA LEU A 53 6.87 -8.76 2.84
C LEU A 53 7.01 -8.71 4.36
N GLU A 54 8.07 -8.08 4.86
CA GLU A 54 8.36 -8.02 6.29
C GLU A 54 7.21 -7.44 7.13
N ASN A 55 7.07 -7.95 8.36
CA ASN A 55 5.99 -7.56 9.28
C ASN A 55 5.92 -6.05 9.54
N VAL A 56 7.07 -5.40 9.67
CA VAL A 56 7.16 -3.96 9.92
C VAL A 56 6.62 -3.17 8.73
N LYS A 57 6.79 -3.67 7.50
CA LYS A 57 6.42 -2.96 6.26
C LYS A 57 4.92 -3.01 6.02
N TRP A 58 4.27 -4.16 6.17
CA TRP A 58 2.80 -4.19 6.02
C TRP A 58 2.11 -3.39 7.14
N ARG A 59 2.72 -3.25 8.33
CA ARG A 59 2.20 -2.39 9.41
C ARG A 59 2.18 -0.90 9.01
N VAL A 60 3.10 -0.44 8.17
CA VAL A 60 3.06 0.92 7.59
C VAL A 60 1.79 1.07 6.74
N LEU A 61 1.47 0.07 5.91
CA LEU A 61 0.27 0.08 5.07
C LEU A 61 -1.02 0.06 5.91
N ASP A 62 -1.04 -0.73 6.99
CA ASP A 62 -2.14 -0.73 7.96
C ASP A 62 -2.32 0.64 8.66
N LYS A 63 -1.22 1.26 9.09
CA LYS A 63 -1.26 2.61 9.67
C LYS A 63 -1.84 3.61 8.67
N CYS A 64 -1.41 3.57 7.41
CA CYS A 64 -1.96 4.42 6.35
C CYS A 64 -3.45 4.15 6.12
N HIS A 65 -3.88 2.89 6.16
CA HIS A 65 -5.30 2.55 6.03
C HIS A 65 -6.14 3.18 7.15
N LYS A 66 -5.66 3.14 8.40
CA LYS A 66 -6.33 3.78 9.55
C LYS A 66 -6.42 5.30 9.39
N GLN A 67 -5.32 5.95 8.98
CA GLN A 67 -5.30 7.40 8.75
C GLN A 67 -6.29 7.81 7.64
N ARG A 68 -6.35 7.04 6.55
CA ARG A 68 -7.33 7.29 5.49
C ARG A 68 -8.77 7.14 5.98
N ASN A 69 -9.07 6.11 6.77
CA ASN A 69 -10.42 5.92 7.30
C ASN A 69 -10.80 7.03 8.30
N LEU A 70 -9.84 7.52 9.08
CA LEU A 70 -10.05 8.67 9.97
C LEU A 70 -10.33 9.95 9.16
N ALA A 71 -9.56 10.19 8.10
CA ALA A 71 -9.77 11.31 7.19
C ALA A 71 -11.14 11.29 6.49
N GLU A 72 -11.68 10.11 6.17
CA GLU A 72 -13.05 9.96 5.65
C GLU A 72 -14.11 10.46 6.65
N TYR A 73 -13.80 10.43 7.96
CA TYR A 73 -14.68 10.93 9.02
C TYR A 73 -14.43 12.41 9.34
N GLU A 74 -13.18 12.83 9.44
CA GLU A 74 -12.79 14.19 9.87
C GLU A 74 -12.73 15.20 8.72
N GLY A 75 -12.67 14.73 7.47
CA GLY A 75 -12.66 15.57 6.26
C GLY A 75 -11.28 16.11 5.87
N HIS A 76 -10.23 15.81 6.63
CA HIS A 76 -8.85 16.14 6.30
C HIS A 76 -7.91 14.96 6.58
N LEU A 77 -6.85 14.82 5.79
CA LEU A 77 -5.85 13.79 6.00
C LEU A 77 -4.77 14.29 6.95
N GLU A 78 -4.62 13.62 8.10
CA GLU A 78 -3.48 13.85 8.99
C GLU A 78 -2.39 12.82 8.76
N ILE A 79 -1.36 13.21 8.00
CA ILE A 79 -0.17 12.38 7.80
C ILE A 79 1.10 13.17 8.09
N THR A 80 2.11 12.49 8.61
CA THR A 80 3.44 13.08 8.73
C THR A 80 4.20 12.92 7.41
N PRO A 81 5.10 13.86 7.05
CA PRO A 81 5.95 13.71 5.87
C PRO A 81 6.76 12.40 5.88
N GLN A 82 7.18 11.96 7.07
CA GLN A 82 7.87 10.69 7.27
C GLN A 82 7.00 9.48 6.91
N LEU A 83 5.72 9.48 7.32
CA LEU A 83 4.79 8.41 6.98
C LEU A 83 4.56 8.32 5.47
N LEU A 84 4.48 9.47 4.79
CA LEU A 84 4.37 9.52 3.33
C LEU A 84 5.60 8.92 2.65
N VAL A 85 6.81 9.24 3.12
CA VAL A 85 8.06 8.65 2.60
C VAL A 85 8.07 7.14 2.79
N GLU A 86 7.73 6.66 3.99
CA GLU A 86 7.67 5.22 4.30
C GLU A 86 6.64 4.50 3.44
N LEU A 87 5.45 5.09 3.26
CA LEU A 87 4.42 4.55 2.36
C LEU A 87 4.95 4.39 0.94
N ILE A 88 5.60 5.41 0.38
CA ILE A 88 6.15 5.35 -0.98
C ILE A 88 7.21 4.25 -1.09
N GLN A 89 8.13 4.16 -0.13
CA GLN A 89 9.20 3.15 -0.11
C GLN A 89 8.64 1.73 -0.02
N VAL A 90 7.75 1.46 0.93
CA VAL A 90 7.11 0.15 1.08
C VAL A 90 6.32 -0.21 -0.18
N THR A 91 5.64 0.75 -0.80
CA THR A 91 4.86 0.48 -2.02
C THR A 91 5.77 0.15 -3.21
N GLN A 92 6.95 0.78 -3.32
CA GLN A 92 7.93 0.45 -4.35
C GLN A 92 8.51 -0.95 -4.17
N GLU A 93 8.81 -1.34 -2.93
CA GLU A 93 9.26 -2.69 -2.61
C GLU A 93 8.18 -3.73 -2.93
N LEU A 94 6.94 -3.46 -2.50
CA LEU A 94 5.78 -4.31 -2.81
C LEU A 94 5.60 -4.47 -4.32
N HIS A 95 5.76 -3.40 -5.10
CA HIS A 95 5.71 -3.46 -6.55
C HIS A 95 6.79 -4.41 -7.12
N ALA A 96 8.03 -4.30 -6.63
CA ALA A 96 9.12 -5.18 -7.07
C ALA A 96 8.84 -6.66 -6.74
N LEU A 97 8.33 -6.95 -5.54
CA LEU A 97 7.95 -8.31 -5.12
C LEU A 97 6.82 -8.88 -5.99
N VAL A 98 5.79 -8.07 -6.29
CA VAL A 98 4.68 -8.49 -7.15
C VAL A 98 5.15 -8.75 -8.58
N VAL A 99 6.03 -7.91 -9.13
CA VAL A 99 6.60 -8.14 -10.47
C VAL A 99 7.42 -9.43 -10.51
N ALA A 100 8.14 -9.75 -9.44
CA ALA A 100 8.96 -10.96 -9.34
C ALA A 100 8.14 -12.27 -9.34
N LEU A 101 6.83 -12.22 -9.05
CA LEU A 101 5.94 -13.39 -9.16
C LEU A 101 5.79 -13.89 -10.60
N GLY A 102 5.94 -13.00 -11.59
CA GLY A 102 5.76 -13.34 -13.00
C GLY A 102 4.30 -13.64 -13.39
N PRO A 103 4.06 -14.21 -14.58
CA PRO A 103 2.71 -14.51 -15.05
C PRO A 103 2.04 -15.60 -14.19
N ILE A 104 0.71 -15.57 -14.15
CA ILE A 104 -0.10 -16.63 -13.52
C ILE A 104 0.13 -17.92 -14.31
N LYS A 105 0.41 -19.02 -13.61
CA LYS A 105 0.59 -20.35 -14.21
C LYS A 105 -0.74 -21.00 -14.57
#